data_AF-A0A2S7VWM3-F1
#
_entry.id   AF-A0A2S7VWM3-F1
#
_cell.length_a   1.000
_cell.length_b   1.000
_cell.length_c   1.000
_cell.angle_alpha   90.00
_cell.angle_beta   90.00
_cell.angle_gamma   90.00
#
_symmetry.space_group_name_H-M   'P 1'
#
loop_
_entity.id
_entity.type
_entity.pdbx_description
1 polymer ?
#
loop_
_entity_poly.entity_id
_entity_poly.type
_entity_poly.pdbx_seq_one_letter_code
_entity_poly.pdbx_strand_id
1 'polypeptide(L)'
;MWLIIAAVISLLTIGYITWKTKKNNTQLQLQFDQIIQLRQLIQFIRYHRRYCHQKIVSNKTNNKINESVKNQRHTLKQTLSILIHQADTNHKPMFRILRQEIQRLFTDYPHYSLQRSQAVHGRIIRHIMYLIDDVISSSLLTAEKDTTFEHYQAAWPVTLNALDNLNRFRWTIEHYPSDSKSYARELEMHVKMIQRRLGQISMISQQTPPIWPIEKLLQKFQEIQFNNQDEKKLKEELYLYSIQISDTIFQFFDLIINDIADDLAITVPNITTCAINLGHNKQA
;
A
#
# COMPACT_ATOMS: atom_id res chain seq x y z
N MET A 1 32.43 -32.92 -39.64
CA MET A 1 32.30 -33.29 -38.20
C MET A 1 32.27 -32.06 -37.29
N TRP A 2 33.25 -31.16 -37.33
CA TRP A 2 33.28 -29.96 -36.45
C TRP A 2 32.06 -29.05 -36.58
N LEU A 3 31.56 -28.80 -37.79
CA LEU A 3 30.35 -28.00 -38.02
C LEU A 3 29.08 -28.62 -37.41
N ILE A 4 28.97 -29.95 -37.43
CA ILE A 4 27.83 -30.67 -36.85
C ILE A 4 27.90 -30.60 -35.32
N ILE A 5 29.09 -30.78 -34.75
CA ILE A 5 29.31 -30.67 -33.30
C ILE A 5 28.99 -29.25 -32.82
N ALA A 6 29.45 -28.21 -33.53
CA ALA A 6 29.14 -26.81 -33.22
C ALA A 6 27.64 -26.54 -33.29
N ALA A 7 26.94 -27.02 -34.33
CA ALA A 7 25.49 -26.86 -34.47
C ALA A 7 24.71 -27.52 -33.32
N VAL A 8 25.12 -28.73 -32.88
CA VAL A 8 24.50 -29.42 -31.75
C VAL A 8 24.72 -28.65 -30.44
N ILE A 9 25.93 -28.15 -30.18
CA ILE A 9 26.22 -27.34 -28.99
C ILE A 9 25.38 -26.06 -28.99
N SER A 10 25.29 -25.36 -30.13
CA SER A 10 24.45 -24.16 -30.26
C SER A 10 22.96 -24.45 -30.03
N LEU A 11 22.43 -25.57 -30.53
CA LEU A 11 21.05 -25.98 -30.27
C LEU A 11 20.80 -26.28 -28.79
N LEU A 12 21.75 -26.96 -28.13
CA LEU A 12 21.67 -27.25 -26.69
C LEU A 12 21.73 -25.98 -25.84
N THR A 13 22.60 -25.02 -26.18
CA THR A 13 22.67 -23.75 -25.45
C THR A 13 21.41 -22.92 -25.64
N ILE A 14 20.87 -22.84 -26.85
CA ILE A 14 19.58 -22.16 -27.12
C ILE A 14 18.44 -22.85 -26.37
N GLY A 15 18.38 -24.18 -26.40
CA GLY A 15 17.38 -24.96 -25.64
C GLY A 15 17.46 -24.71 -24.13
N TYR A 16 18.68 -24.69 -23.58
CA TYR A 16 18.90 -24.38 -22.17
C TYR A 16 18.50 -22.96 -21.81
N ILE A 17 18.89 -21.96 -22.62
CA ILE A 17 18.55 -20.55 -22.41
C ILE A 17 17.03 -20.36 -22.45
N THR A 18 16.34 -20.89 -23.47
CA THR A 18 14.89 -20.75 -23.61
C THR A 18 14.13 -21.41 -22.45
N TRP A 19 14.56 -22.59 -22.00
CA TRP A 19 13.99 -23.24 -20.82
C TRP A 19 14.22 -22.41 -19.53
N LYS A 20 15.45 -21.93 -19.32
CA LYS A 20 15.79 -21.07 -18.17
C LYS A 20 14.96 -19.78 -18.17
N THR A 21 14.86 -19.10 -19.32
CA THR A 21 14.04 -17.89 -19.47
C THR A 21 12.58 -18.15 -19.18
N LYS A 22 11.99 -19.25 -19.70
CA LYS A 22 10.59 -19.59 -19.43
C LYS A 22 10.34 -19.86 -17.95
N LYS A 23 11.26 -20.57 -17.29
CA LYS A 23 11.18 -20.85 -15.85
C LYS A 23 11.26 -19.55 -15.03
N ASN A 24 12.22 -18.68 -15.35
CA ASN A 24 12.39 -17.39 -14.67
C ASN A 24 11.16 -16.50 -14.85
N ASN A 25 10.62 -16.38 -16.07
CA ASN A 25 9.42 -15.58 -16.32
C ASN A 25 8.20 -16.10 -15.55
N THR A 26 8.03 -17.41 -15.44
CA THR A 26 6.94 -18.01 -14.66
C THR A 26 7.07 -17.70 -13.17
N GLN A 27 8.30 -17.75 -12.64
CA GLN A 27 8.57 -17.40 -11.25
C GLN A 27 8.33 -15.92 -10.97
N LEU A 28 8.81 -15.03 -11.85
CA LEU A 28 8.59 -13.59 -11.74
C LEU A 28 7.10 -13.22 -11.79
N GLN A 29 6.33 -13.85 -12.69
CA GLN A 29 4.88 -13.67 -12.73
C GLN A 29 4.22 -14.07 -11.40
N LEU A 30 4.61 -15.20 -10.83
CA LEU A 30 4.07 -15.66 -9.54
C LEU A 30 4.41 -14.70 -8.39
N GLN A 31 5.63 -14.15 -8.38
CA GLN A 31 6.03 -13.13 -7.41
C GLN A 31 5.22 -11.84 -7.57
N PHE A 32 4.95 -11.41 -8.81
CA PHE A 32 4.09 -10.25 -9.06
C PHE A 32 2.63 -10.48 -8.70
N ASP A 33 2.11 -11.68 -8.92
CA ASP A 33 0.77 -12.06 -8.46
C ASP A 33 0.68 -11.99 -6.92
N GLN A 34 1.75 -12.34 -6.20
CA GLN A 34 1.82 -12.15 -4.75
C GLN A 34 1.80 -10.65 -4.38
N ILE A 35 2.59 -9.81 -5.05
CA ILE A 35 2.60 -8.35 -4.82
C ILE A 35 1.20 -7.76 -5.03
N ILE A 36 0.50 -8.15 -6.10
CA ILE A 36 -0.86 -7.69 -6.38
C ILE A 36 -1.82 -8.09 -5.26
N GLN A 37 -1.77 -9.34 -4.81
CA GLN A 37 -2.61 -9.83 -3.70
C GLN A 37 -2.31 -9.10 -2.38
N LEU A 38 -1.04 -8.80 -2.10
CA LEU A 38 -0.63 -8.01 -0.92
C LEU A 38 -1.11 -6.56 -1.02
N ARG A 39 -1.09 -5.95 -2.21
CA ARG A 39 -1.66 -4.61 -2.42
C ARG A 39 -3.17 -4.59 -2.23
N GLN A 40 -3.89 -5.60 -2.72
CA GLN A 40 -5.33 -5.75 -2.46
C GLN A 40 -5.62 -5.86 -0.96
N LEU A 41 -4.75 -6.58 -0.24
CA LEU A 41 -4.85 -6.70 1.21
C LEU A 41 -4.65 -5.35 1.92
N ILE A 42 -3.67 -4.55 1.50
CA ILE A 42 -3.50 -3.17 2.01
C ILE A 42 -4.79 -2.36 1.79
N GLN A 43 -5.36 -2.40 0.59
CA GLN A 43 -6.60 -1.66 0.31
C GLN A 43 -7.75 -2.09 1.20
N PHE A 44 -7.89 -3.40 1.42
CA PHE A 44 -8.90 -3.93 2.34
C PHE A 44 -8.68 -3.43 3.78
N ILE A 45 -7.45 -3.50 4.30
CA ILE A 45 -7.14 -3.04 5.67
C ILE A 45 -7.37 -1.54 5.81
N ARG A 46 -7.04 -0.74 4.78
CA ARG A 46 -7.33 0.71 4.75
C ARG A 46 -8.83 0.99 4.75
N TYR A 47 -9.62 0.22 3.98
CA TYR A 47 -11.08 0.31 3.97
C TYR A 47 -11.68 -0.06 5.33
N HIS A 48 -11.22 -1.15 5.93
CA HIS A 48 -11.63 -1.56 7.28
C HIS A 48 -11.29 -0.50 8.33
N ARG A 49 -10.12 0.14 8.24
CA ARG A 49 -9.74 1.25 9.13
C ARG A 49 -10.73 2.42 9.06
N ARG A 50 -11.16 2.80 7.84
CA ARG A 50 -12.18 3.86 7.63
C ARG A 50 -13.51 3.48 8.28
N TYR A 51 -13.94 2.23 8.11
CA TYR A 51 -15.13 1.70 8.78
C TYR A 51 -15.03 1.79 10.31
N CYS A 52 -13.94 1.30 10.90
CA CYS A 52 -13.75 1.37 12.34
C CYS A 52 -13.74 2.82 12.84
N HIS A 53 -13.09 3.74 12.12
CA HIS A 53 -13.10 5.16 12.48
C HIS A 53 -14.51 5.73 12.51
N GLN A 54 -15.29 5.54 11.44
CA GLN A 54 -16.68 6.01 11.37
C GLN A 54 -17.54 5.43 12.50
N LYS A 55 -17.37 4.14 12.79
CA LYS A 55 -18.10 3.47 13.87
C LYS A 55 -17.75 4.07 15.24
N ILE A 56 -16.47 4.32 15.52
CA ILE A 56 -15.99 4.83 16.81
C ILE A 56 -16.36 6.31 17.00
N VAL A 57 -16.18 7.16 15.98
CA VAL A 57 -16.36 8.62 16.11
C VAL A 57 -17.81 9.06 15.96
N SER A 58 -18.53 8.49 14.99
CA SER A 58 -19.90 8.92 14.68
C SER A 58 -20.96 8.11 15.42
N ASN A 59 -20.59 6.99 16.08
CA ASN A 59 -21.51 5.98 16.65
C ASN A 59 -22.59 5.48 15.66
N LYS A 60 -22.40 5.76 14.37
CA LYS A 60 -23.28 5.37 13.27
C LYS A 60 -22.66 4.17 12.60
N THR A 61 -23.36 3.04 12.64
CA THR A 61 -22.97 1.88 11.84
C THR A 61 -23.48 2.10 10.42
N ASN A 62 -22.58 2.34 9.47
CA ASN A 62 -22.95 2.28 8.06
C ASN A 62 -23.17 0.80 7.70
N ASN A 63 -24.43 0.36 7.72
CA ASN A 63 -24.81 -1.03 7.46
C ASN A 63 -24.28 -1.55 6.12
N LYS A 64 -24.21 -0.70 5.08
CA LYS A 64 -23.65 -1.09 3.77
C LYS A 64 -22.16 -1.41 3.86
N ILE A 65 -21.38 -0.59 4.58
CA ILE A 65 -19.95 -0.82 4.79
C ILE A 65 -19.73 -2.05 5.68
N ASN A 66 -20.55 -2.23 6.72
CA ASN A 66 -20.48 -3.40 7.60
C ASN A 66 -20.72 -4.71 6.83
N GLU A 67 -21.76 -4.76 5.99
CA GLU A 67 -22.04 -5.92 5.14
C GLU A 67 -20.95 -6.14 4.09
N SER A 68 -20.42 -5.08 3.46
CA SER A 68 -19.26 -5.20 2.56
C SER A 68 -18.04 -5.79 3.26
N VAL A 69 -17.70 -5.30 4.46
CA VAL A 69 -16.59 -5.82 5.27
C VAL A 69 -16.81 -7.28 5.62
N LYS A 70 -18.02 -7.68 6.03
CA LYS A 70 -18.36 -9.07 6.36
C LYS A 70 -18.22 -9.98 5.13
N ASN A 71 -18.79 -9.58 4.00
CA ASN A 71 -18.78 -10.35 2.76
C ASN A 71 -17.34 -10.59 2.26
N GLN A 72 -16.48 -9.59 2.38
CA GLN A 72 -15.09 -9.67 1.94
C GLN A 72 -14.17 -10.48 2.89
N ARG A 73 -14.61 -10.83 4.11
CA ARG A 73 -13.80 -11.66 5.04
C ARG A 73 -13.50 -13.04 4.47
N HIS A 74 -14.43 -13.64 3.72
CA HIS A 74 -14.22 -14.96 3.13
C HIS A 74 -13.15 -14.91 2.03
N THR A 75 -13.28 -13.95 1.10
CA THR A 75 -12.28 -13.69 0.05
C THR A 75 -10.91 -13.44 0.66
N LEU A 76 -10.84 -12.64 1.72
CA LEU A 76 -9.60 -12.34 2.42
C LEU A 76 -8.93 -13.60 3.02
N LYS A 77 -9.71 -14.47 3.68
CA LYS A 77 -9.18 -15.74 4.20
C LYS A 77 -8.63 -16.64 3.08
N GLN A 78 -9.28 -16.63 1.92
CA GLN A 78 -8.82 -17.34 0.74
C GLN A 78 -7.52 -16.72 0.21
N THR A 79 -7.45 -15.41 0.00
CA THR A 79 -6.24 -14.70 -0.43
C THR A 79 -5.05 -14.97 0.49
N LEU A 80 -5.25 -14.93 1.82
CA LEU A 80 -4.19 -15.24 2.77
C LEU A 80 -3.73 -16.71 2.69
N SER A 81 -4.65 -17.64 2.44
CA SER A 81 -4.29 -19.05 2.24
C SER A 81 -3.50 -19.26 0.95
N ILE A 82 -3.87 -18.57 -0.13
CA ILE A 82 -3.16 -18.57 -1.40
C ILE A 82 -1.75 -18.01 -1.21
N LEU A 83 -1.63 -16.83 -0.59
CA LEU A 83 -0.34 -16.20 -0.29
C LEU A 83 0.58 -17.11 0.55
N ILE A 84 0.07 -17.77 1.59
CA ILE A 84 0.85 -18.74 2.38
C ILE A 84 1.30 -19.94 1.54
N HIS A 85 0.47 -20.40 0.60
CA HIS A 85 0.81 -21.53 -0.26
C HIS A 85 1.87 -21.17 -1.30
N GLN A 86 1.75 -19.97 -1.89
CA GLN A 86 2.68 -19.45 -2.90
C GLN A 86 4.03 -19.00 -2.31
N ALA A 87 4.07 -18.60 -1.04
CA ALA A 87 5.30 -18.15 -0.39
C ALA A 87 6.36 -19.25 -0.31
N ASP A 88 7.63 -18.86 -0.46
CA ASP A 88 8.76 -19.75 -0.19
C ASP A 88 8.72 -20.29 1.24
N THR A 89 9.28 -21.49 1.44
CA THR A 89 9.27 -22.18 2.73
C THR A 89 9.78 -21.30 3.88
N ASN A 90 10.79 -20.46 3.61
CA ASN A 90 11.37 -19.55 4.58
C ASN A 90 10.46 -18.36 4.93
N HIS A 91 9.60 -17.93 4.00
CA HIS A 91 8.68 -16.79 4.18
C HIS A 91 7.31 -17.20 4.73
N LYS A 92 6.91 -18.48 4.61
CA LYS A 92 5.64 -19.01 5.16
C LYS A 92 5.33 -18.60 6.60
N PRO A 93 6.29 -18.57 7.55
CA PRO A 93 6.05 -18.10 8.91
C PRO A 93 5.52 -16.66 8.97
N MET A 94 6.07 -15.74 8.18
CA MET A 94 5.67 -14.32 8.19
C MET A 94 4.22 -14.14 7.69
N PHE A 95 3.84 -14.84 6.61
CA PHE A 95 2.46 -14.85 6.14
C PHE A 95 1.48 -15.47 7.15
N ARG A 96 1.90 -16.47 7.93
CA ARG A 96 1.07 -17.04 9.01
C ARG A 96 0.87 -16.04 10.15
N ILE A 97 1.90 -15.28 10.51
CA ILE A 97 1.80 -14.20 11.49
C ILE A 97 0.82 -13.14 10.99
N LEU A 98 0.96 -12.70 9.74
CA LEU A 98 0.03 -11.73 9.13
C LEU A 98 -1.42 -12.21 9.19
N ARG A 99 -1.68 -13.48 8.87
CA ARG A 99 -3.02 -14.09 8.99
C ARG A 99 -3.56 -14.02 10.42
N GLN A 100 -2.72 -14.31 11.41
CA GLN A 100 -3.12 -14.23 12.83
C GLN A 100 -3.43 -12.79 13.25
N GLU A 101 -2.61 -11.82 12.85
CA GLU A 101 -2.84 -10.40 13.14
C GLU A 101 -4.15 -9.89 12.55
N ILE A 102 -4.44 -10.25 11.30
CA ILE A 102 -5.69 -9.88 10.62
C ILE A 102 -6.89 -10.57 11.28
N GLN A 103 -6.76 -11.83 11.67
CA GLN A 103 -7.83 -12.54 12.37
C GLN A 103 -8.14 -11.88 13.71
N ARG A 104 -7.10 -11.51 14.49
CA ARG A 104 -7.26 -10.77 15.75
C ARG A 104 -7.92 -9.41 15.51
N LEU A 105 -7.51 -8.67 14.47
CA LEU A 105 -8.16 -7.42 14.10
C LEU A 105 -9.67 -7.61 13.93
N PHE A 106 -10.14 -8.63 13.22
CA PHE A 106 -11.58 -8.81 12.99
C PHE A 106 -12.39 -9.29 14.19
N THR A 107 -11.73 -9.92 15.15
CA THR A 107 -12.35 -10.35 16.40
C THR A 107 -12.42 -9.19 17.38
N ASP A 108 -11.32 -8.46 17.53
CA ASP A 108 -11.14 -7.52 18.64
C ASP A 108 -11.52 -6.07 18.28
N TYR A 109 -11.64 -5.72 17.00
CA TYR A 109 -11.96 -4.34 16.59
C TYR A 109 -13.20 -3.71 17.25
N PRO A 110 -14.27 -4.44 17.64
CA PRO A 110 -15.41 -3.82 18.29
C PRO A 110 -15.07 -3.18 19.65
N HIS A 111 -13.96 -3.62 20.26
CA HIS A 111 -13.50 -3.16 21.58
C HIS A 111 -12.33 -2.19 21.50
N TYR A 112 -11.87 -1.81 20.31
CA TYR A 112 -10.75 -0.91 20.16
C TYR A 112 -11.14 0.55 20.40
N SER A 113 -10.32 1.26 21.18
CA SER A 113 -10.29 2.72 21.15
C SER A 113 -9.84 3.22 19.77
N LEU A 114 -10.09 4.49 19.47
CA LEU A 114 -9.68 5.09 18.21
C LEU A 114 -8.17 4.96 17.98
N GLN A 115 -7.37 5.31 18.99
CA GLN A 115 -5.92 5.20 18.98
C GLN A 115 -5.46 3.75 18.75
N ARG A 116 -6.05 2.78 19.48
CA ARG A 116 -5.71 1.36 19.33
C ARG A 116 -6.04 0.86 17.93
N SER A 117 -7.19 1.27 17.39
CA SER A 117 -7.60 0.94 16.03
C SER A 117 -6.59 1.47 15.01
N GLN A 118 -6.20 2.74 15.07
CA GLN A 118 -5.18 3.29 14.16
C GLN A 118 -3.85 2.53 14.27
N ALA A 119 -3.39 2.24 15.48
CA ALA A 119 -2.12 1.56 15.73
C ALA A 119 -2.09 0.13 15.18
N VAL A 120 -3.14 -0.66 15.41
CA VAL A 120 -3.22 -2.06 14.91
C VAL A 120 -3.30 -2.09 13.38
N HIS A 121 -4.15 -1.26 12.76
CA HIS A 121 -4.23 -1.18 11.30
C HIS A 121 -2.90 -0.72 10.68
N GLY A 122 -2.25 0.30 11.26
CA GLY A 122 -0.96 0.81 10.79
C GLY A 122 0.18 -0.22 10.91
N ARG A 123 0.13 -1.10 11.92
CA ARG A 123 1.07 -2.22 12.06
C ARG A 123 0.87 -3.27 10.99
N ILE A 124 -0.37 -3.71 10.77
CA ILE A 124 -0.70 -4.71 9.74
C ILE A 124 -0.32 -4.20 8.35
N ILE A 125 -0.65 -2.94 8.02
CA ILE A 125 -0.25 -2.32 6.74
C ILE A 125 1.27 -2.37 6.57
N ARG A 126 2.04 -2.02 7.60
CA ARG A 126 3.51 -2.10 7.55
C ARG A 126 4.03 -3.51 7.36
N HIS A 127 3.47 -4.49 8.06
CA HIS A 127 3.84 -5.90 7.88
C HIS A 127 3.60 -6.34 6.42
N ILE A 128 2.46 -5.98 5.83
CA ILE A 128 2.17 -6.29 4.43
C ILE A 128 3.18 -5.60 3.50
N MET A 129 3.55 -4.35 3.78
CA MET A 129 4.55 -3.64 3.00
C MET A 129 5.92 -4.32 3.08
N TYR A 130 6.38 -4.77 4.25
CA TYR A 130 7.64 -5.52 4.37
C TYR A 130 7.61 -6.82 3.57
N LEU A 131 6.47 -7.51 3.52
CA LEU A 131 6.33 -8.69 2.65
C LEU A 131 6.41 -8.32 1.16
N ILE A 132 5.87 -7.16 0.76
CA ILE A 132 6.02 -6.67 -0.62
C ILE A 132 7.49 -6.37 -0.90
N ASP A 133 8.21 -5.75 0.04
CA ASP A 133 9.63 -5.43 -0.08
C ASP A 133 10.50 -6.66 -0.27
N ASP A 134 10.29 -7.70 0.54
CA ASP A 134 10.99 -8.99 0.39
C ASP A 134 10.74 -9.60 -0.98
N VAL A 135 9.48 -9.62 -1.45
CA VAL A 135 9.11 -10.20 -2.75
C VAL A 135 9.68 -9.38 -3.91
N ILE A 136 9.61 -8.06 -3.87
CA ILE A 136 10.19 -7.17 -4.90
C ILE A 136 11.71 -7.36 -4.95
N SER A 137 12.37 -7.32 -3.80
CA SER A 137 13.82 -7.47 -3.71
C SER A 137 14.27 -8.81 -4.26
N SER A 138 13.59 -9.90 -3.89
CA SER A 138 13.85 -11.23 -4.45
C SER A 138 13.62 -11.30 -5.97
N SER A 139 12.55 -10.66 -6.47
CA SER A 139 12.22 -10.64 -7.90
C SER A 139 13.30 -9.93 -8.71
N LEU A 140 13.73 -8.74 -8.26
CA LEU A 140 14.73 -7.93 -8.94
C LEU A 140 16.12 -8.57 -8.93
N LEU A 141 16.52 -9.19 -7.82
CA LEU A 141 17.76 -9.95 -7.73
C LEU A 141 17.74 -11.20 -8.63
N THR A 142 16.61 -11.90 -8.70
CA THR A 142 16.45 -13.08 -9.58
C THR A 142 16.47 -12.71 -11.05
N ALA A 143 15.98 -11.52 -11.39
CA ALA A 143 15.96 -10.98 -12.74
C ALA A 143 17.25 -10.24 -13.13
N GLU A 144 18.24 -10.14 -12.22
CA GLU A 144 19.51 -9.42 -12.43
C GLU A 144 19.28 -7.95 -12.84
N LYS A 145 18.28 -7.29 -12.24
CA LYS A 145 17.88 -5.91 -12.51
C LYS A 145 18.46 -4.93 -11.49
N ASP A 146 19.79 -4.84 -11.44
CA ASP A 146 20.51 -4.06 -10.41
C ASP A 146 20.12 -2.57 -10.39
N THR A 147 20.00 -1.93 -11.55
CA THR A 147 19.62 -0.51 -11.65
C THR A 147 18.23 -0.25 -11.09
N THR A 148 17.28 -1.13 -11.39
CA THR A 148 15.90 -1.03 -10.90
C THR A 148 15.82 -1.35 -9.42
N PHE A 149 16.65 -2.28 -8.94
CA PHE A 149 16.81 -2.56 -7.53
C PHE A 149 17.35 -1.34 -6.75
N GLU A 150 18.36 -0.64 -7.26
CA GLU A 150 18.86 0.59 -6.66
C GLU A 150 17.81 1.70 -6.60
N HIS A 151 17.04 1.90 -7.69
CA HIS A 151 15.93 2.85 -7.70
C HIS A 151 14.87 2.51 -6.67
N TYR A 152 14.50 1.22 -6.58
CA TYR A 152 13.55 0.74 -5.59
C TYR A 152 14.07 0.97 -4.15
N GLN A 153 15.32 0.62 -3.86
CA GLN A 153 15.96 0.82 -2.56
C GLN A 153 16.07 2.30 -2.18
N ALA A 154 16.18 3.22 -3.14
CA ALA A 154 16.12 4.66 -2.89
C ALA A 154 14.69 5.13 -2.52
N ALA A 155 13.66 4.59 -3.18
CA ALA A 155 12.27 5.03 -2.99
C ALA A 155 11.57 4.37 -1.79
N TRP A 156 11.96 3.16 -1.43
CA TRP A 156 11.33 2.37 -0.38
C TRP A 156 11.38 3.03 1.01
N PRO A 157 12.56 3.44 1.54
CA PRO A 157 12.64 4.12 2.82
C PRO A 157 11.86 5.42 2.83
N VAL A 158 11.83 6.15 1.70
CA VAL A 158 11.06 7.41 1.56
C VAL A 158 9.56 7.17 1.68
N THR A 159 9.06 6.07 1.11
CA THR A 159 7.66 5.65 1.18
C THR A 159 7.24 5.30 2.62
N LEU A 160 8.03 4.46 3.31
CA LEU A 160 7.78 4.12 4.72
C LEU A 160 7.77 5.36 5.61
N ASN A 161 8.74 6.24 5.37
CA ASN A 161 8.84 7.53 6.03
C ASN A 161 7.58 8.40 5.80
N ALA A 162 7.04 8.48 4.59
CA ALA A 162 5.80 9.21 4.33
C ALA A 162 4.63 8.67 5.17
N LEU A 163 4.52 7.35 5.32
CA LEU A 163 3.52 6.71 6.17
C LEU A 163 3.73 7.01 7.66
N ASP A 164 4.97 7.10 8.12
CA ASP A 164 5.27 7.48 9.50
C ASP A 164 4.87 8.92 9.81
N ASN A 165 5.11 9.85 8.89
CA ASN A 165 4.60 11.21 9.03
C ASN A 165 3.07 11.26 9.04
N LEU A 166 2.41 10.43 8.22
CA LEU A 166 0.95 10.33 8.24
C LEU A 166 0.44 9.77 9.59
N ASN A 167 1.15 8.82 10.19
CA ASN A 167 0.81 8.31 11.51
C ASN A 167 1.00 9.39 12.58
N ARG A 168 2.08 10.18 12.51
CA ARG A 168 2.30 11.34 13.39
C ARG A 168 1.23 12.40 13.22
N PHE A 169 0.85 12.74 11.98
CA PHE A 169 -0.26 13.64 11.67
C PHE A 169 -1.55 13.18 12.36
N ARG A 170 -1.93 11.90 12.20
CA ARG A 170 -3.12 11.35 12.86
C ARG A 170 -3.03 11.33 14.37
N TRP A 171 -1.83 11.09 14.91
CA TRP A 171 -1.61 11.14 16.34
C TRP A 171 -1.79 12.57 16.87
N THR A 172 -1.25 13.57 16.16
CA THR A 172 -1.41 14.99 16.47
C THR A 172 -2.87 15.39 16.48
N ILE A 173 -3.69 14.95 15.50
CA ILE A 173 -5.15 15.20 15.46
C ILE A 173 -5.83 14.85 16.79
N GLU A 174 -5.46 13.70 17.38
CA GLU A 174 -6.14 13.18 18.57
C GLU A 174 -5.61 13.79 19.88
N HIS A 175 -4.32 14.15 19.95
CA HIS A 175 -3.63 14.42 21.22
C HIS A 175 -3.30 15.89 21.46
N TYR A 176 -3.39 16.76 20.44
CA TYR A 176 -3.12 18.19 20.63
C TYR A 176 -4.41 18.99 20.86
N PRO A 177 -4.41 19.92 21.83
CA PRO A 177 -5.52 20.85 22.03
C PRO A 177 -5.71 21.71 20.78
N SER A 178 -6.95 21.80 20.28
CA SER A 178 -7.25 22.53 19.04
C SER A 178 -7.09 24.05 19.15
N ASP A 179 -7.13 24.57 20.37
CA ASP A 179 -6.92 25.97 20.75
C ASP A 179 -5.43 26.36 20.85
N SER A 180 -4.52 25.38 20.80
CA SER A 180 -3.09 25.67 20.78
C SER A 180 -2.65 26.28 19.44
N LYS A 181 -2.00 27.44 19.49
CA LYS A 181 -1.31 28.02 18.33
C LYS A 181 -0.29 27.07 17.69
N SER A 182 0.22 26.08 18.42
CA SER A 182 1.13 25.07 17.86
C SER A 182 0.41 23.98 17.08
N TYR A 183 -0.89 23.73 17.31
CA TYR A 183 -1.61 22.59 16.73
C TYR A 183 -1.63 22.61 15.21
N ALA A 184 -2.10 23.73 14.62
CA ALA A 184 -2.13 23.91 13.17
C ALA A 184 -0.72 23.85 12.57
N ARG A 185 0.28 24.44 13.25
CA ARG A 185 1.67 24.48 12.81
C ARG A 185 2.31 23.09 12.79
N GLU A 186 2.08 22.26 13.81
CA GLU A 186 2.59 20.88 13.86
C GLU A 186 1.95 20.01 12.76
N LEU A 187 0.63 20.13 12.56
CA LEU A 187 -0.07 19.44 11.47
C LEU A 187 0.47 19.86 10.10
N GLU A 188 0.66 21.16 9.88
CA GLU A 188 1.24 21.70 8.64
C GLU A 188 2.66 21.15 8.40
N MET A 189 3.47 21.05 9.46
CA MET A 189 4.82 20.49 9.37
C MET A 189 4.78 19.05 8.85
N HIS A 190 3.88 18.21 9.38
CA HIS A 190 3.73 16.83 8.90
C HIS A 190 3.29 16.78 7.43
N VAL A 191 2.36 17.64 7.01
CA VAL A 191 1.92 17.74 5.60
C VAL A 191 3.09 18.12 4.70
N LYS A 192 3.87 19.14 5.07
CA LYS A 192 5.08 19.55 4.33
C LYS A 192 6.11 18.43 4.21
N MET A 193 6.34 17.68 5.28
CA MET A 193 7.26 16.54 5.25
C MET A 193 6.75 15.42 4.34
N ILE A 194 5.44 15.14 4.31
CA ILE A 194 4.84 14.16 3.40
C ILE A 194 4.98 14.65 1.96
N GLN A 195 4.61 15.90 1.68
CA GLN A 195 4.70 16.51 0.36
C GLN A 195 6.14 16.40 -0.20
N ARG A 196 7.15 16.76 0.59
CA ARG A 196 8.56 16.64 0.20
C ARG A 196 8.95 15.20 -0.14
N ARG A 197 8.52 14.22 0.67
CA ARG A 197 8.83 12.79 0.46
C ARG A 197 8.17 12.25 -0.81
N LEU A 198 6.92 12.63 -1.07
CA LEU A 198 6.25 12.26 -2.32
C LEU A 198 6.91 12.92 -3.53
N GLY A 199 7.38 14.17 -3.40
CA GLY A 199 8.19 14.83 -4.43
C GLY A 199 9.47 14.07 -4.75
N GLN A 200 10.15 13.53 -3.73
CA GLN A 200 11.34 12.68 -3.93
C GLN A 200 11.00 11.41 -4.72
N ILE A 201 9.90 10.73 -4.38
CA ILE A 201 9.44 9.54 -5.14
C ILE A 201 9.12 9.91 -6.59
N SER A 202 8.44 11.05 -6.80
CA SER A 202 8.10 11.54 -8.15
C SER A 202 9.31 11.82 -9.03
N MET A 203 10.44 12.21 -8.44
CA MET A 203 11.69 12.46 -9.18
C MET A 203 12.42 11.18 -9.55
N ILE A 204 12.20 10.10 -8.80
CA ILE A 204 12.82 8.79 -9.04
C ILE A 204 12.01 7.97 -10.06
N SER A 205 10.68 8.14 -10.05
CA SER A 205 9.77 7.37 -10.91
C SER A 205 9.83 7.83 -12.37
N GLN A 206 9.70 6.87 -13.29
CA GLN A 206 9.61 7.14 -14.74
C GLN A 206 8.15 7.19 -15.23
N GLN A 207 7.20 6.78 -14.38
CA GLN A 207 5.77 6.83 -14.67
C GLN A 207 5.21 8.26 -14.73
N THR A 208 4.08 8.40 -15.42
CA THR A 208 3.28 9.62 -15.35
C THR A 208 2.80 9.84 -13.91
N PRO A 209 2.96 11.05 -13.34
CA PRO A 209 2.55 11.33 -11.97
C PRO A 209 1.04 11.12 -11.76
N PRO A 210 0.60 10.83 -10.52
CA PRO A 210 -0.79 10.52 -10.24
C PRO A 210 -1.72 11.71 -10.54
N ILE A 211 -3.00 11.39 -10.76
CA ILE A 211 -4.07 12.38 -11.03
C ILE A 211 -4.14 13.46 -9.93
N TRP A 212 -3.80 13.11 -8.69
CA TRP A 212 -3.72 14.08 -7.61
C TRP A 212 -2.31 14.69 -7.51
N PRO A 213 -2.17 16.00 -7.79
CA PRO A 213 -0.88 16.67 -7.73
C PRO A 213 -0.39 16.78 -6.28
N ILE A 214 0.89 16.48 -6.05
CA ILE A 214 1.55 16.63 -4.74
C ILE A 214 1.39 18.09 -4.23
N GLU A 215 1.38 19.05 -5.14
CA GLU A 215 1.26 20.49 -4.91
C GLU A 215 -0.05 20.85 -4.21
N LYS A 216 -1.12 20.09 -4.45
CA LYS A 216 -2.44 20.34 -3.85
C LYS A 216 -2.54 19.92 -2.39
N LEU A 217 -1.60 19.13 -1.87
CA LEU A 217 -1.66 18.67 -0.48
C LEU A 217 -1.66 19.86 0.48
N LEU A 218 -0.65 20.74 0.40
CA LEU A 218 -0.57 21.88 1.30
C LEU A 218 -1.70 22.89 1.07
N GLN A 219 -2.08 23.13 -0.20
CA GLN A 219 -3.21 24.00 -0.53
C GLN A 219 -4.49 23.53 0.16
N LYS A 220 -4.84 22.24 0.04
CA LYS A 220 -6.04 21.68 0.70
C LYS A 220 -5.96 21.72 2.22
N PHE A 221 -4.76 21.59 2.79
CA PHE A 221 -4.59 21.74 4.22
C PHE A 221 -4.86 23.19 4.68
N GLN A 222 -4.42 24.17 3.89
CA GLN A 222 -4.64 25.60 4.17
C GLN A 222 -6.12 26.02 4.04
N GLU A 223 -6.92 25.26 3.30
CA GLU A 223 -8.38 25.45 3.20
C GLU A 223 -9.13 25.05 4.49
N ILE A 224 -8.51 24.24 5.37
CA ILE A 224 -9.13 23.78 6.62
C ILE A 224 -9.17 24.93 7.63
N GLN A 225 -10.36 25.24 8.13
CA GLN A 225 -10.55 26.33 9.09
C GLN A 225 -10.29 25.87 10.52
N PHE A 226 -9.18 26.33 11.10
CA PHE A 226 -8.84 26.04 12.50
C PHE A 226 -9.56 26.95 13.50
N ASN A 227 -9.94 28.16 13.09
CA ASN A 227 -10.54 29.16 13.97
C ASN A 227 -12.07 29.00 13.98
N ASN A 228 -12.69 29.12 15.17
CA ASN A 228 -14.15 29.16 15.36
C ASN A 228 -14.93 27.91 14.90
N GLN A 229 -14.24 26.78 14.69
CA GLN A 229 -14.86 25.50 14.36
C GLN A 229 -15.03 24.65 15.61
N ASP A 230 -16.14 23.90 15.69
CA ASP A 230 -16.34 22.87 16.70
C ASP A 230 -15.20 21.83 16.62
N GLU A 231 -14.55 21.54 17.75
CA GLU A 231 -13.38 20.65 17.81
C GLU A 231 -13.65 19.29 17.17
N LYS A 232 -14.84 18.73 17.40
CA LYS A 232 -15.23 17.44 16.84
C LYS A 232 -15.30 17.48 15.31
N LYS A 233 -15.88 18.54 14.75
CA LYS A 233 -15.93 18.74 13.29
C LYS A 233 -14.53 18.94 12.70
N LEU A 234 -13.68 19.73 13.35
CA LEU A 234 -12.30 19.94 12.90
C LEU A 234 -11.50 18.63 12.86
N LYS A 235 -11.59 17.80 13.90
CA LYS A 235 -10.93 16.49 13.93
C LYS A 235 -11.47 15.55 12.85
N GLU A 236 -12.78 15.56 12.60
CA GLU A 236 -13.38 14.78 11.52
C GLU A 236 -12.87 15.21 10.13
N GLU A 237 -12.82 16.53 9.87
CA GLU A 237 -12.29 17.09 8.63
C GLU A 237 -10.80 16.75 8.43
N LEU A 238 -9.97 16.93 9.45
CA LEU A 238 -8.56 16.57 9.43
C LEU A 238 -8.36 15.06 9.21
N TYR A 239 -9.24 14.22 9.78
CA TYR A 239 -9.17 12.79 9.55
C TYR A 239 -9.54 12.42 8.11
N LEU A 240 -10.59 13.01 7.54
CA LEU A 240 -10.96 12.86 6.13
C LEU A 240 -9.81 13.29 5.22
N TYR A 241 -9.14 14.39 5.53
CA TYR A 241 -7.95 14.83 4.83
C TYR A 241 -6.80 13.82 4.98
N SER A 242 -6.58 13.24 6.18
CA SER A 242 -5.60 12.16 6.38
C SER A 242 -5.89 10.89 5.56
N ILE A 243 -7.15 10.63 5.21
CA ILE A 243 -7.54 9.54 4.32
C ILE A 243 -7.04 9.85 2.90
N GLN A 244 -7.24 11.08 2.43
CA GLN A 244 -6.77 11.53 1.11
C GLN A 244 -5.25 11.46 1.03
N ILE A 245 -4.51 11.96 2.04
CA ILE A 245 -3.06 11.80 2.10
C ILE A 245 -2.66 10.33 2.00
N SER A 246 -3.36 9.44 2.73
CA SER A 246 -3.09 8.02 2.66
C SER A 246 -3.31 7.47 1.26
N ASP A 247 -4.33 7.93 0.52
CA ASP A 247 -4.58 7.49 -0.86
C ASP A 247 -3.44 7.97 -1.77
N THR A 248 -3.01 9.22 -1.64
CA THR A 248 -1.89 9.78 -2.39
C THR A 248 -0.61 8.98 -2.14
N ILE A 249 -0.25 8.68 -0.88
CA ILE A 249 0.96 7.88 -0.59
C ILE A 249 0.93 6.52 -1.29
N PHE A 250 -0.21 5.82 -1.29
CA PHE A 250 -0.32 4.52 -1.96
C PHE A 250 -0.37 4.63 -3.48
N GLN A 251 -0.86 5.73 -4.05
CA GLN A 251 -0.75 6.00 -5.49
C GLN A 251 0.73 6.16 -5.89
N PHE A 252 1.52 6.90 -5.11
CA PHE A 252 2.96 7.02 -5.36
C PHE A 252 3.71 5.70 -5.18
N PHE A 253 3.35 4.90 -4.17
CA PHE A 253 3.89 3.55 -4.03
C PHE A 253 3.56 2.65 -5.24
N ASP A 254 2.35 2.78 -5.79
CA ASP A 254 1.94 2.06 -6.98
C ASP A 254 2.71 2.49 -8.24
N LEU A 255 3.16 3.75 -8.34
CA LEU A 255 4.06 4.17 -9.43
C LEU A 255 5.37 3.38 -9.40
N ILE A 256 5.98 3.25 -8.22
CA ILE A 256 7.22 2.48 -8.04
C ILE A 256 7.00 1.03 -8.48
N ILE A 257 5.89 0.42 -8.08
CA ILE A 257 5.57 -0.96 -8.46
C ILE A 257 5.36 -1.09 -9.98
N ASN A 258 4.73 -0.11 -10.61
CA ASN A 258 4.53 -0.11 -12.06
C ASN A 258 5.86 0.09 -12.82
N ASP A 259 6.75 0.96 -12.36
CA ASP A 259 8.11 1.09 -12.94
C ASP A 259 8.86 -0.25 -12.92
N ILE A 260 8.79 -0.97 -11.80
CA ILE A 260 9.41 -2.29 -11.65
C ILE A 260 8.74 -3.31 -12.58
N ALA A 261 7.41 -3.26 -12.71
CA ALA A 261 6.67 -4.15 -13.59
C ALA A 261 7.04 -3.95 -15.06
N ASP A 262 7.12 -2.70 -15.51
CA ASP A 262 7.49 -2.34 -16.88
C ASP A 262 8.91 -2.82 -17.21
N ASP A 263 9.87 -2.62 -16.30
CA ASP A 263 11.25 -3.09 -16.48
C ASP A 263 11.38 -4.62 -16.52
N LEU A 264 10.50 -5.32 -15.80
CA LEU A 264 10.41 -6.79 -15.82
C LEU A 264 9.52 -7.33 -16.95
N ALA A 265 8.93 -6.46 -17.77
CA ALA A 265 7.96 -6.80 -18.81
C ALA A 265 6.76 -7.62 -18.30
N ILE A 266 6.28 -7.29 -17.10
CA ILE A 266 5.13 -7.93 -16.44
C ILE A 266 3.93 -6.98 -16.49
N THR A 267 2.77 -7.47 -16.89
CA THR A 267 1.55 -6.65 -16.90
C THR A 267 0.94 -6.59 -15.50
N VAL A 268 0.89 -5.41 -14.88
CA VAL A 268 0.20 -5.21 -13.60
C VAL A 268 -1.24 -4.74 -13.84
N PRO A 269 -2.26 -5.41 -13.31
CA PRO A 269 -3.63 -4.93 -13.38
C PRO A 269 -3.81 -3.69 -12.50
N ASN A 270 -4.48 -2.66 -13.05
CA ASN A 270 -4.88 -1.48 -12.30
C ASN A 270 -5.83 -1.86 -11.15
N ILE A 271 -5.37 -1.70 -9.90
CA ILE A 271 -6.19 -2.02 -8.72
C ILE A 271 -7.39 -1.07 -8.59
N THR A 272 -7.31 0.12 -9.19
CA THR A 272 -8.43 1.07 -9.27
C THR A 272 -9.65 0.45 -9.95
N THR A 273 -9.47 -0.43 -10.94
CA THR A 273 -10.58 -1.09 -11.66
C THR A 273 -11.28 -2.15 -10.80
N CYS A 274 -10.57 -2.75 -9.83
CA CYS A 274 -11.16 -3.65 -8.85
C CYS A 274 -11.95 -2.88 -7.77
N ALA A 275 -11.58 -1.60 -7.53
CA ALA A 275 -12.34 -0.68 -6.68
C ALA A 275 -13.57 -0.05 -7.37
N ILE A 276 -13.75 -0.17 -8.69
CA ILE A 276 -14.95 0.35 -9.37
C ILE A 276 -16.22 -0.44 -8.98
N ASN A 277 -16.09 -1.69 -8.54
CA ASN A 277 -17.19 -2.42 -7.88
C ASN A 277 -17.34 -2.08 -6.38
N LEU A 278 -16.48 -1.21 -5.84
CA LEU A 278 -16.53 -0.67 -4.49
C LEU A 278 -16.99 0.80 -4.51
N GLY A 279 -18.24 1.03 -4.97
CA GLY A 279 -19.02 2.17 -4.48
C GLY A 279 -19.13 3.42 -5.35
N HIS A 280 -19.05 3.33 -6.69
CA HIS A 280 -19.62 4.37 -7.54
C HIS A 280 -21.01 3.96 -8.04
N ASN A 281 -22.03 4.23 -7.22
CA ASN A 281 -23.33 4.58 -7.77
C ASN A 281 -23.44 6.10 -7.70
N LYS A 282 -23.39 6.74 -8.88
CA LYS A 282 -23.65 8.17 -9.05
C LYS A 282 -25.03 8.45 -8.46
N GLN A 283 -25.09 9.28 -7.42
CA GLN A 283 -26.30 10.04 -7.15
C GLN A 283 -26.26 11.24 -8.09
N ALA A 284 -27.11 11.18 -9.13
CA ALA A 284 -27.84 12.36 -9.56
C ALA A 284 -29.00 12.57 -8.57
#